data_AF-A0A7C5EQS4-F1
#
_entry.id   AF-A0A7C5EQS4-F1
#
_cell.length_a   1.000
_cell.length_b   1.000
_cell.length_c   1.000
_cell.angle_alpha   90.00
_cell.angle_beta   90.00
_cell.angle_gamma   90.00
#
_symmetry.space_group_name_H-M   'P 1'
#
loop_
_entity.id
_entity.type
_entity.pdbx_description
1 polymer ?
#
loop_
_entity_poly.entity_id
_entity_poly.type
_entity_poly.pdbx_seq_one_letter_code
_entity_poly.pdbx_strand_id
1 'polypeptide(L)'
;MATEKPRAGGQLIHTVLRFLKIFTLNSWRRLLMLGHYTLICFHQQRFRRACRILGQRVIHSLEEGEVNPMLAGEVKDSLARAQEVKKTKDRHYQAIFALREKIRATRAEMAPSPPPEPETPPREAGPEAAPGNEVKSD
;
A
#
# COMPACT_ATOMS: atom_id res chain seq x y z
N MET A 1 -10.05 -51.21 -41.60
CA MET A 1 -9.80 -49.78 -41.32
C MET A 1 -10.24 -49.50 -39.89
N ALA A 2 -9.33 -49.60 -38.92
CA ALA A 2 -9.64 -49.31 -37.53
C ALA A 2 -9.72 -47.80 -37.34
N THR A 3 -10.91 -47.28 -37.10
CA THR A 3 -11.14 -45.88 -36.74
C THR A 3 -10.72 -45.67 -35.29
N GLU A 4 -9.57 -45.03 -35.09
CA GLU A 4 -9.08 -44.65 -33.77
C GLU A 4 -10.07 -43.71 -33.08
N LYS A 5 -10.71 -44.21 -32.01
CA LYS A 5 -11.58 -43.44 -31.14
C LYS A 5 -10.72 -42.38 -30.43
N PRO A 6 -10.97 -41.07 -30.57
CA PRO A 6 -10.12 -40.06 -29.94
C PRO A 6 -10.15 -40.26 -28.42
N ARG A 7 -8.97 -40.36 -27.81
CA ARG A 7 -8.76 -40.64 -26.38
C ARG A 7 -9.38 -39.52 -25.54
N ALA A 8 -10.64 -39.69 -25.13
CA ALA A 8 -11.38 -38.78 -24.24
C ALA A 8 -10.60 -38.44 -22.94
N GLY A 9 -9.74 -39.34 -22.47
CA GLY A 9 -8.86 -39.11 -21.33
C GLY A 9 -7.83 -37.98 -21.53
N GLY A 10 -7.31 -37.79 -22.74
CA GLY A 10 -6.32 -36.74 -23.02
C GLY A 10 -6.92 -35.33 -22.93
N GLN A 11 -8.19 -35.19 -23.33
CA GLN A 11 -8.91 -33.92 -23.34
C GLN A 11 -9.32 -33.48 -21.91
N LEU A 12 -9.71 -34.44 -21.07
CA LEU A 12 -9.95 -34.23 -19.64
C LEU A 12 -8.69 -33.76 -18.91
N ILE A 13 -7.55 -34.41 -19.13
CA ILE A 13 -6.26 -34.03 -18.51
C ILE A 13 -5.87 -32.61 -18.94
N HIS A 14 -6.02 -32.27 -20.21
CA HIS A 14 -5.69 -30.93 -20.71
C HIS A 14 -6.57 -29.83 -20.11
N THR A 15 -7.83 -30.16 -19.81
CA THR A 15 -8.81 -29.25 -19.19
C THR A 15 -8.48 -29.05 -17.71
N VAL A 16 -8.17 -30.13 -16.99
CA VAL A 16 -7.73 -30.08 -15.58
C VAL A 16 -6.45 -29.27 -15.44
N LEU A 17 -5.47 -29.46 -16.32
CA LEU A 17 -4.21 -28.69 -16.29
C LEU A 17 -4.44 -27.19 -16.56
N ARG A 18 -5.33 -26.83 -17.47
CA ARG A 18 -5.72 -25.42 -17.69
C ARG A 18 -6.37 -24.82 -16.45
N PHE A 19 -7.31 -25.54 -15.83
CA PHE A 19 -7.98 -25.09 -14.62
C PHE A 19 -6.99 -24.93 -13.46
N LEU A 20 -6.08 -25.90 -13.29
CA LEU A 20 -5.05 -25.87 -12.26
C LEU A 20 -4.09 -24.69 -12.46
N LYS A 21 -3.72 -24.37 -13.70
CA LYS A 21 -2.87 -23.21 -14.04
C LYS A 21 -3.54 -21.89 -13.67
N ILE A 22 -4.83 -21.73 -13.97
CA ILE A 22 -5.59 -20.52 -13.63
C ILE A 22 -5.76 -20.41 -12.11
N PHE A 23 -6.08 -21.52 -11.44
CA PHE A 23 -6.26 -21.58 -10.00
C PHE A 23 -4.96 -21.27 -9.25
N THR A 24 -3.83 -21.84 -9.66
CA THR A 24 -2.52 -21.57 -9.04
C THR A 24 -2.12 -20.11 -9.20
N LEU A 25 -2.30 -19.50 -10.38
CA LEU A 25 -2.00 -18.08 -10.57
C LEU A 25 -2.87 -17.16 -9.69
N ASN A 26 -4.16 -17.45 -9.56
CA ASN A 26 -5.07 -16.65 -8.75
C ASN A 26 -4.79 -16.83 -7.25
N SER A 27 -4.60 -18.08 -6.82
CA SER A 27 -4.24 -18.41 -5.44
C SER A 27 -2.88 -17.83 -5.06
N TRP A 28 -1.89 -17.87 -5.95
CA TRP A 28 -0.57 -17.28 -5.73
C TRP A 28 -0.66 -15.76 -5.50
N ARG A 29 -1.44 -15.05 -6.33
CA ARG A 29 -1.67 -13.61 -6.15
C ARG A 29 -2.30 -13.30 -4.79
N ARG A 30 -3.29 -14.10 -4.37
CA ARG A 30 -3.92 -13.96 -3.04
C ARG A 30 -2.95 -14.27 -1.90
N LEU A 31 -2.12 -15.29 -2.05
CA LEU A 31 -1.09 -15.67 -1.07
C LEU A 31 -0.04 -14.58 -0.90
N LEU A 32 0.43 -13.99 -1.99
CA LEU A 32 1.38 -12.87 -1.94
C LEU A 32 0.79 -11.66 -1.21
N MET A 33 -0.46 -11.31 -1.51
CA MET A 33 -1.15 -10.23 -0.81
C MET A 33 -1.29 -10.55 0.68
N LEU A 34 -1.74 -11.76 1.01
CA LEU A 34 -1.90 -12.20 2.40
C LEU A 34 -0.55 -12.16 3.14
N GLY A 35 0.53 -12.61 2.52
CA GLY A 35 1.89 -12.54 3.06
C GLY A 35 2.33 -11.11 3.35
N HIS A 36 2.03 -10.16 2.45
CA HIS A 36 2.31 -8.75 2.70
C HIS A 36 1.52 -8.21 3.91
N TYR A 37 0.23 -8.50 3.99
CA TYR A 37 -0.60 -8.03 5.10
C TYR A 37 -0.19 -8.66 6.44
N THR A 38 0.12 -9.96 6.47
CA THR A 38 0.56 -10.64 7.70
C THR A 38 1.91 -10.11 8.17
N LEU A 39 2.85 -9.83 7.26
CA LEU A 39 4.13 -9.21 7.60
C LEU A 39 3.95 -7.81 8.21
N ILE A 40 3.05 -6.99 7.65
CA ILE A 40 2.72 -5.67 8.20
C ILE A 40 2.11 -5.80 9.59
N CYS A 41 1.12 -6.68 9.77
CA CYS A 41 0.49 -6.94 11.07
C CYS A 41 1.51 -7.43 12.10
N PHE A 42 2.42 -8.32 11.71
CA PHE A 42 3.47 -8.83 12.57
C PHE A 42 4.43 -7.71 13.03
N HIS A 43 4.88 -6.86 12.11
CA HIS A 43 5.71 -5.70 12.43
C HIS A 43 5.00 -4.72 13.37
N GLN A 44 3.71 -4.46 13.12
CA GLN A 44 2.92 -3.57 13.95
C GLN A 44 2.70 -4.14 15.36
N GLN A 45 2.48 -5.45 15.48
CA GLN A 45 2.32 -6.12 16.76
C GLN A 45 3.63 -6.12 17.56
N ARG A 46 4.77 -6.36 16.88
CA ARG A 46 6.10 -6.28 17.49
C ARG A 46 6.41 -4.87 18.00
N PHE A 47 6.08 -3.83 17.24
CA PHE A 47 6.21 -2.44 17.67
C PHE A 47 5.32 -2.12 18.88
N ARG A 48 4.04 -2.51 18.85
CA ARG A 48 3.11 -2.31 19.98
C ARG A 48 3.60 -3.00 21.25
N ARG A 49 4.16 -4.21 21.15
CA ARG A 49 4.77 -4.90 22.30
C ARG A 49 5.97 -4.13 22.84
N ALA A 50 6.86 -3.66 21.97
CA ALA A 50 8.01 -2.85 22.38
C ALA A 50 7.58 -1.55 23.09
N CYS A 51 6.56 -0.84 22.58
CA CYS A 51 6.02 0.35 23.24
C CYS A 51 5.36 0.05 24.60
N ARG A 52 4.67 -1.09 24.73
CA ARG A 52 4.10 -1.51 26.03
C ARG A 52 5.18 -1.77 27.07
N ILE A 53 6.25 -2.48 26.69
CA ILE A 53 7.37 -2.77 27.58
C ILE A 53 8.09 -1.47 27.98
N LEU A 54 8.30 -0.55 27.02
CA LEU A 54 8.85 0.78 27.30
C LEU A 54 7.97 1.54 28.30
N GLY A 55 6.64 1.57 28.10
CA GLY A 55 5.71 2.23 29.02
C GLY A 55 5.74 1.63 30.42
N GLN A 56 5.78 0.31 30.54
CA GLN A 56 5.89 -0.38 31.84
C GLN A 56 7.20 -0.03 32.56
N ARG A 57 8.33 0.02 31.84
CA ARG A 57 9.63 0.40 32.42
C ARG A 57 9.66 1.86 32.86
N VAL A 58 9.07 2.76 32.09
CA VAL A 58 8.95 4.18 32.45
C VAL A 58 8.13 4.36 33.73
N ILE A 59 7.00 3.65 33.85
CA ILE A 59 6.15 3.70 35.05
C ILE A 59 6.91 3.15 36.26
N HIS A 60 7.60 2.02 36.11
CA HIS A 60 8.42 1.44 37.18
C HIS A 60 9.51 2.42 37.68
N SER A 61 10.26 3.05 36.76
CA SER A 61 11.28 4.05 37.14
C SER A 61 10.69 5.29 37.82
N LEU A 62 9.44 5.66 37.50
CA LEU A 62 8.74 6.75 38.18
C LEU A 62 8.30 6.33 39.59
N GLU A 63 7.86 5.08 39.78
CA GLU A 63 7.51 4.52 41.09
C GLU A 63 8.73 4.40 42.02
N GLU A 64 9.93 4.16 41.46
CA GLU A 64 11.19 4.16 42.19
C GLU A 64 11.69 5.57 42.57
N GLY A 65 10.97 6.62 42.16
CA GLY A 65 11.27 8.01 42.52
C GLY A 65 12.37 8.67 41.70
N GLU A 66 12.71 8.14 40.52
CA GLU A 66 13.63 8.83 39.62
C GLU A 66 13.01 10.12 39.07
N VAL A 67 13.71 11.24 39.27
CA VAL A 67 13.30 12.58 38.82
C VAL A 67 13.26 12.69 37.29
N ASN A 68 13.93 11.79 36.55
CA ASN A 68 13.85 11.71 35.09
C ASN A 68 13.96 10.26 34.56
N PRO A 69 12.82 9.57 34.37
CA PRO A 69 12.78 8.16 33.96
C PRO A 69 13.34 7.91 32.54
N MET A 70 13.46 8.96 31.71
CA MET A 70 14.06 8.83 30.37
C MET A 70 15.59 8.67 30.42
N LEU A 71 16.22 8.95 31.57
CA LEU A 71 17.66 8.79 31.76
C LEU A 71 18.05 7.45 32.37
N ALA A 72 17.08 6.71 32.92
CA ALA A 72 17.25 5.36 33.44
C ALA A 72 17.86 4.43 32.37
N GLY A 73 18.87 3.64 32.73
CA GLY A 73 19.55 2.74 31.79
C GLY A 73 18.57 1.81 31.07
N GLU A 74 17.59 1.26 31.78
CA GLU A 74 16.61 0.32 31.22
C GLU A 74 15.60 0.98 30.26
N VAL A 75 15.26 2.24 30.51
CA VAL A 75 14.38 3.05 29.65
C VAL A 75 15.13 3.51 28.41
N LYS A 76 16.40 3.89 28.53
CA LYS A 76 17.26 4.22 27.39
C LYS A 76 17.45 3.03 26.45
N ASP A 77 17.69 1.85 26.97
CA ASP A 77 17.88 0.63 26.16
C ASP A 77 16.60 0.23 25.44
N SER A 78 15.45 0.34 26.11
CA SER A 78 14.15 0.06 25.49
C SER A 78 13.76 1.14 24.46
N LEU A 79 14.13 2.40 24.69
CA LEU A 79 13.98 3.50 23.73
C LEU A 79 14.86 3.27 22.49
N ALA A 80 16.13 2.88 22.67
CA ALA A 80 17.05 2.60 21.59
C ALA A 80 16.52 1.46 20.68
N ARG A 81 16.02 0.38 21.28
CA ARG A 81 15.37 -0.73 20.54
C ARG A 81 14.12 -0.26 19.79
N ALA A 82 13.30 0.60 20.38
CA ALA A 82 12.13 1.16 19.71
C ALA A 82 12.51 2.10 18.54
N GLN A 83 13.56 2.91 18.71
CA GLN A 83 14.09 3.77 17.65
C GLN A 83 14.71 2.96 16.50
N GLU A 84 15.40 1.87 16.78
CA GLU A 84 15.95 0.98 15.76
C GLU A 84 14.86 0.37 14.89
N VAL A 85 13.79 -0.13 15.51
CA VAL A 85 12.61 -0.64 14.79
C VAL A 85 11.97 0.45 13.93
N LYS A 86 11.91 1.70 14.43
CA LYS A 86 11.41 2.85 13.65
C LYS A 86 12.32 3.18 12.47
N LYS A 87 13.64 3.26 12.66
CA LYS A 87 14.62 3.54 11.60
C LYS A 87 14.56 2.51 10.48
N THR A 88 14.44 1.23 10.81
CA THR A 88 14.28 0.16 9.81
C THR A 88 13.00 0.34 9.00
N LYS A 89 11.89 0.68 9.66
CA LYS A 89 10.62 0.99 8.98
C LYS A 89 10.75 2.20 8.05
N ASP A 90 11.39 3.26 8.50
CA ASP A 90 11.54 4.51 7.74
C ASP A 90 12.43 4.30 6.49
N ARG A 91 13.49 3.48 6.58
CA ARG A 91 14.30 3.05 5.43
C ARG A 91 13.47 2.33 4.37
N HIS A 92 12.57 1.43 4.78
CA HIS A 92 11.68 0.75 3.85
C HIS A 92 10.70 1.73 3.16
N TYR A 93 10.15 2.70 3.89
CA TYR A 93 9.31 3.74 3.28
C TYR A 93 10.08 4.63 2.31
N GLN A 94 11.31 5.02 2.65
CA GLN A 94 12.18 5.78 1.76
C GLN A 94 12.51 5.00 0.48
N ALA A 95 12.81 3.70 0.58
CA ALA A 95 13.04 2.87 -0.58
C ALA A 95 11.81 2.77 -1.49
N ILE A 96 10.61 2.62 -0.92
CA ILE A 96 9.34 2.61 -1.68
C ILE A 96 9.09 3.97 -2.34
N PHE A 97 9.35 5.08 -1.64
CA PHE A 97 9.20 6.42 -2.20
C PHE A 97 10.15 6.63 -3.38
N ALA A 98 11.43 6.30 -3.21
CA ALA A 98 12.44 6.38 -4.27
C ALA A 98 12.06 5.50 -5.48
N LEU A 99 11.49 4.32 -5.25
CA LEU A 99 11.01 3.45 -6.33
C LEU A 99 9.83 4.08 -7.08
N ARG A 100 8.86 4.66 -6.35
CA ARG A 100 7.71 5.36 -6.93
C ARG A 100 8.14 6.58 -7.73
N GLU A 101 9.12 7.31 -7.24
CA GLU A 101 9.69 8.47 -7.90
C GLU A 101 10.42 8.08 -9.19
N LYS A 102 11.24 7.02 -9.16
CA LYS A 102 11.85 6.44 -10.37
C LYS A 102 10.81 6.01 -11.40
N ILE A 103 9.75 5.31 -10.98
CA ILE A 103 8.65 4.89 -11.87
C ILE A 103 7.96 6.12 -12.48
N ARG A 104 7.70 7.16 -11.68
CA ARG A 104 7.10 8.41 -12.17
C ARG A 104 8.01 9.11 -13.17
N ALA A 105 9.31 9.18 -12.91
CA ALA A 105 10.30 9.76 -13.82
C ALA A 105 10.35 8.99 -15.14
N THR A 106 10.47 7.66 -15.11
CA THR A 106 10.45 6.83 -16.33
C THR A 106 9.12 6.90 -17.08
N ARG A 107 7.98 7.06 -16.38
CA ARG A 107 6.66 7.21 -17.01
C ARG A 107 6.51 8.59 -17.65
N ALA A 108 7.10 9.63 -17.08
CA ALA A 108 7.13 10.97 -17.65
C ALA A 108 8.05 11.03 -18.88
N GLU A 109 9.17 10.31 -18.89
CA GLU A 109 10.06 10.17 -20.06
C GLU A 109 9.43 9.36 -21.21
N MET A 110 8.57 8.40 -20.90
CA MET A 110 7.89 7.55 -21.91
C MET A 110 6.57 8.15 -22.42
N ALA A 111 6.10 9.27 -21.86
CA ALA A 111 4.88 9.92 -22.33
C ALA A 111 5.19 10.65 -23.65
N PRO A 112 4.59 10.26 -24.79
CA PRO A 112 4.68 11.09 -25.99
C PRO A 112 4.06 12.45 -25.64
N SER A 113 4.76 13.52 -26.05
CA SER A 113 4.24 14.89 -26.01
C SER A 113 2.78 14.89 -26.46
N PRO A 114 1.85 15.58 -25.76
CA PRO A 114 0.53 15.78 -26.34
C PRO A 114 0.70 16.41 -27.73
N PRO A 115 -0.04 15.94 -28.75
CA PRO A 115 -0.05 16.62 -30.04
C PRO A 115 -0.47 18.08 -29.83
N PRO A 116 0.07 19.03 -30.62
CA PRO A 116 -0.35 20.43 -30.51
C PRO A 116 -1.87 20.49 -30.70
N GLU A 117 -2.56 21.07 -29.71
CA GLU A 117 -3.99 21.30 -29.78
C GLU A 117 -4.29 22.18 -31.01
N PRO A 118 -5.19 21.78 -31.92
CA PRO A 118 -5.71 22.71 -32.90
C PRO A 118 -6.52 23.78 -32.18
N GLU A 119 -6.22 25.04 -32.48
CA GLU A 119 -6.86 26.24 -31.96
C GLU A 119 -8.39 26.11 -31.95
N THR A 120 -8.98 25.94 -30.77
CA THR A 120 -10.41 26.22 -30.58
C THR A 120 -10.64 27.72 -30.75
N PRO A 121 -11.58 28.17 -31.60
CA PRO A 121 -11.92 29.58 -31.73
C PRO A 121 -12.49 30.13 -30.40
N PRO A 122 -12.41 31.45 -30.18
CA PRO A 122 -12.57 32.06 -28.85
C PRO A 122 -13.97 31.84 -28.32
N ARG A 123 -14.07 31.22 -27.13
CA ARG A 123 -15.30 31.19 -26.35
C ARG A 123 -15.46 32.58 -25.71
N GLU A 124 -16.44 33.34 -26.19
CA GLU A 124 -16.82 34.63 -25.61
C GLU A 124 -17.05 34.49 -24.10
N ALA A 125 -16.42 35.41 -23.37
CA ALA A 125 -16.63 35.66 -21.96
C ALA A 125 -18.11 36.02 -21.72
N GLY A 126 -18.71 35.42 -20.70
CA GLY A 126 -19.99 35.92 -20.18
C GLY A 126 -19.83 37.30 -19.54
N PRO A 127 -20.94 37.91 -19.16
CA PRO A 127 -21.05 38.49 -17.82
C PRO A 127 -22.24 37.81 -17.11
N GLU A 128 -22.03 37.16 -15.97
CA GLU A 128 -21.98 37.76 -14.63
C GLU A 128 -23.25 38.56 -14.26
N ALA A 129 -23.91 38.10 -13.18
CA ALA A 129 -24.69 38.86 -12.18
C ALA A 129 -26.09 38.27 -11.89
N ALA A 130 -26.14 37.41 -10.86
CA ALA A 130 -26.99 37.50 -9.65
C ALA A 130 -28.55 37.64 -9.77
N PRO A 131 -29.33 37.48 -8.68
CA PRO A 131 -30.49 36.59 -8.64
C PRO A 131 -31.85 37.29 -8.49
N GLY A 132 -32.94 36.54 -8.72
CA GLY A 132 -34.28 36.83 -8.18
C GLY A 132 -35.30 37.34 -9.21
N ASN A 133 -36.38 36.58 -9.42
CA ASN A 133 -37.71 36.94 -8.90
C ASN A 133 -38.76 35.90 -9.29
N GLU A 134 -39.70 35.71 -8.35
CA GLU A 134 -40.98 35.04 -8.52
C GLU A 134 -41.74 35.55 -9.75
N VAL A 135 -42.40 34.67 -10.52
CA VAL A 135 -43.75 34.94 -11.05
C VAL A 135 -44.54 33.63 -11.16
N LYS A 136 -45.61 33.59 -10.37
CA LYS A 136 -46.76 32.67 -10.41
C LYS A 136 -47.51 32.79 -11.75
N SER A 137 -48.05 31.69 -12.27
CA SER A 137 -49.28 31.79 -13.06
C SER A 137 -50.10 30.51 -12.93
N ASP A 138 -51.37 30.75 -12.64
CA ASP A 138 -52.52 29.86 -12.53
C ASP A 138 -52.77 29.01 -13.78
#